data_AF-A0A3C1P4Z7-F1
#
_entry.id   AF-A0A3C1P4Z7-F1
#
_cell.length_a   1.000
_cell.length_b   1.000
_cell.length_c   1.000
_cell.angle_alpha   90.00
_cell.angle_beta   90.00
_cell.angle_gamma   90.00
#
_symmetry.space_group_name_H-M   'P 1'
#
loop_
_entity.id
_entity.type
_entity.pdbx_description
1 polymer ?
#
loop_
_entity_poly.entity_id
_entity_poly.type
_entity_poly.pdbx_seq_one_letter_code
_entity_poly.pdbx_strand_id
1 'polypeptide(L)'
;MGLYTPDAVTPITDVRSWEQPGDTHPEPKLLELRSQVHQGDDSFVWVGLFEPTKAELDMVARVFEIPPLQIEDAANPEQRPKFEIDDDGHGLAVLKVLDYEDATSDVRTGQVSVFVGEGFALTIRFGRTADL
;
A
#
# COMPACT_ATOMS: atom_id res chain seq x y z
N MET A 1 3.16 -3.13 9.04
CA MET A 1 2.27 -3.97 8.21
C MET A 1 1.55 -4.96 9.11
N GLY A 2 0.23 -5.06 9.03
CA GLY A 2 -0.52 -5.96 9.91
C GLY A 2 -1.97 -5.55 10.11
N LEU A 3 -2.67 -6.27 10.97
CA LEU A 3 -3.97 -5.87 11.50
C LEU A 3 -3.75 -4.98 12.72
N TYR A 4 -4.37 -3.82 12.71
CA TYR A 4 -4.37 -2.84 13.79
C TYR A 4 -5.75 -2.86 14.43
N THR A 5 -5.80 -2.95 15.75
CA THR A 5 -7.01 -2.77 16.57
C THR A 5 -6.69 -1.75 17.66
N PRO A 6 -7.69 -1.25 18.41
CA PRO A 6 -7.44 -0.28 19.49
C PRO A 6 -6.47 -0.79 20.56
N ASP A 7 -6.47 -2.10 20.80
CA ASP A 7 -5.75 -2.73 21.90
C ASP A 7 -4.50 -3.50 21.45
N ALA A 8 -4.32 -3.77 20.15
CA ALA A 8 -3.25 -4.63 19.66
C ALA A 8 -2.86 -4.36 18.21
N VAL A 9 -1.64 -4.79 17.87
CA VAL A 9 -1.17 -4.90 16.48
C VAL A 9 -0.76 -6.34 16.23
N THR A 10 -1.35 -6.97 15.23
CA THR A 10 -0.99 -8.31 14.75
C THR A 10 -0.17 -8.15 13.48
N PRO A 11 1.16 -8.37 13.51
CA PRO A 11 2.01 -8.22 12.34
C PRO A 11 1.64 -9.22 11.25
N ILE A 12 1.78 -8.80 9.99
CA ILE A 12 1.75 -9.71 8.84
C ILE A 12 3.20 -10.05 8.46
N THR A 13 3.71 -11.18 8.94
CA THR A 13 5.10 -11.59 8.73
C THR A 13 5.33 -12.35 7.43
N ASP A 14 4.24 -12.89 6.86
CA ASP A 14 4.29 -13.74 5.66
C ASP A 14 4.11 -12.95 4.35
N VAL A 15 3.90 -11.63 4.45
CA VAL A 15 4.01 -10.72 3.30
C VAL A 15 5.41 -10.14 3.34
N ARG A 16 6.23 -10.42 2.33
CA ARG A 16 7.60 -9.90 2.19
C ARG A 16 7.53 -8.38 2.15
N SER A 17 7.68 -7.82 3.35
CA SER A 17 7.55 -6.42 3.70
C SER A 17 8.60 -5.59 2.96
N TRP A 18 8.15 -4.66 2.12
CA TRP A 18 8.81 -3.40 1.73
C TRP A 18 10.24 -3.44 1.15
N GLU A 19 10.97 -4.55 1.22
CA GLU A 19 12.42 -4.58 0.98
C GLU A 19 12.80 -5.32 -0.32
N GLN A 20 11.94 -6.22 -0.79
CA GLN A 20 12.21 -7.02 -1.99
C GLN A 20 10.96 -7.07 -2.88
N PRO A 21 11.11 -6.89 -4.22
CA PRO A 21 10.01 -7.09 -5.15
C PRO A 21 9.51 -8.54 -5.16
N GLY A 22 8.19 -8.70 -5.12
CA GLY A 22 7.49 -9.97 -5.36
C GLY A 22 7.34 -10.89 -4.15
N ASP A 23 6.14 -11.44 -4.00
CA ASP A 23 5.81 -12.45 -3.00
C ASP A 23 4.95 -13.61 -3.53
N THR A 24 5.06 -14.77 -2.85
CA THR A 24 4.57 -16.10 -3.23
C THR A 24 3.06 -16.33 -3.03
N HIS A 25 2.22 -15.30 -3.15
CA HIS A 25 0.74 -15.29 -3.01
C HIS A 25 0.23 -15.05 -1.56
N PRO A 26 0.25 -13.80 -1.07
CA PRO A 26 -0.29 -13.46 0.25
C PRO A 26 -1.82 -13.39 0.35
N GLU A 27 -2.53 -13.63 -0.76
CA GLU A 27 -4.00 -13.48 -0.87
C GLU A 27 -4.78 -14.20 0.25
N PRO A 28 -4.51 -15.48 0.61
CA PRO A 28 -5.26 -16.16 1.66
C PRO A 28 -5.11 -15.48 3.02
N LYS A 29 -3.90 -15.00 3.34
CA LYS A 29 -3.64 -14.32 4.61
C LYS A 29 -4.27 -12.94 4.65
N LEU A 30 -4.25 -12.22 3.53
CA LEU A 30 -4.91 -10.91 3.42
C LEU A 30 -6.42 -11.04 3.60
N LEU A 31 -7.05 -12.05 2.98
CA LEU A 31 -8.47 -12.34 3.16
C LEU A 31 -8.80 -12.71 4.61
N GLU A 32 -7.96 -13.53 5.26
CA GLU A 32 -8.11 -13.88 6.68
C GLU A 32 -8.09 -12.63 7.57
N LEU A 33 -7.12 -11.72 7.37
CA LEU A 33 -7.00 -10.50 8.16
C LEU A 33 -8.13 -9.51 7.86
N ARG A 34 -8.53 -9.37 6.59
CA ARG A 34 -9.68 -8.52 6.20
C ARG A 34 -10.97 -9.01 6.87
N SER A 35 -11.16 -10.32 6.99
CA SER A 35 -12.33 -10.91 7.66
C SER A 35 -12.40 -10.65 9.17
N GLN A 36 -11.27 -10.27 9.78
CA GLN A 36 -11.19 -9.91 11.21
C GLN A 36 -11.48 -8.44 11.47
N VAL A 37 -11.57 -7.61 10.41
CA VAL A 37 -11.99 -6.22 10.54
C VAL A 37 -13.51 -6.15 10.53
N HIS A 38 -14.09 -5.54 11.55
CA HIS A 38 -15.53 -5.38 11.70
C HIS A 38 -15.93 -3.92 11.55
N GLN A 39 -17.07 -3.68 10.88
CA GLN A 39 -17.61 -2.33 10.73
C GLN A 39 -17.96 -1.74 12.09
N GLY A 40 -17.44 -0.53 12.37
CA GLY A 40 -17.64 0.18 13.63
C GLY A 40 -16.61 -0.11 14.72
N ASP A 41 -15.71 -1.07 14.50
CA ASP A 41 -14.52 -1.22 15.33
C ASP A 41 -13.40 -0.31 14.76
N ASP A 42 -12.65 0.37 15.63
CA ASP A 42 -11.47 1.19 15.28
C ASP A 42 -10.28 0.28 14.84
N SER A 43 -10.54 -0.62 13.88
CA SER A 43 -9.62 -1.65 13.39
C SER A 43 -9.44 -1.56 11.88
N PHE A 44 -8.23 -1.86 11.41
CA PHE A 44 -7.92 -1.85 9.98
C PHE A 44 -6.70 -2.72 9.65
N VAL A 45 -6.66 -3.24 8.42
CA VAL A 45 -5.47 -3.92 7.90
C VAL A 45 -4.60 -2.91 7.14
N TRP A 46 -3.32 -2.79 7.51
CA TRP A 46 -2.33 -2.05 6.74
C TRP A 46 -1.43 -3.01 5.95
N VAL A 47 -1.55 -2.93 4.62
CA VAL A 47 -0.73 -3.67 3.63
C VAL A 47 0.15 -2.71 2.83
N GLY A 48 1.27 -3.22 2.35
CA GLY A 48 2.32 -2.41 1.76
C GLY A 48 3.15 -3.25 0.83
N LEU A 49 3.29 -2.74 -0.37
CA LEU A 49 3.89 -3.40 -1.50
C LEU A 49 5.05 -2.56 -1.98
N PHE A 50 6.17 -3.21 -2.26
CA PHE A 50 7.35 -2.58 -2.83
C PHE A 50 7.59 -3.14 -4.22
N GLU A 51 7.56 -2.26 -5.22
CA GLU A 51 7.66 -2.58 -6.65
C GLU A 51 6.83 -3.82 -7.03
N PRO A 52 5.51 -3.82 -6.73
CA PRO A 52 4.67 -4.99 -6.91
C PRO A 52 4.56 -5.40 -8.37
N THR A 53 4.46 -6.70 -8.58
CA THR A 53 4.08 -7.28 -9.85
C THR A 53 2.62 -6.96 -10.19
N LYS A 54 2.27 -7.07 -11.48
CA LYS A 54 0.87 -6.95 -11.90
C LYS A 54 -0.06 -7.92 -11.17
N ALA A 55 0.38 -9.14 -10.89
CA ALA A 55 -0.42 -10.14 -10.19
C ALA A 55 -0.74 -9.70 -8.75
N GLU A 56 0.22 -9.08 -8.05
CA GLU A 56 0.00 -8.52 -6.71
C GLU A 56 -0.93 -7.33 -6.73
N LEU A 57 -0.77 -6.43 -7.71
CA LEU A 57 -1.67 -5.30 -7.92
C LEU A 57 -3.11 -5.76 -8.18
N ASP A 58 -3.30 -6.71 -9.11
CA ASP A 58 -4.61 -7.27 -9.43
C ASP A 58 -5.23 -7.97 -8.22
N MET A 59 -4.42 -8.59 -7.36
CA MET A 59 -4.87 -9.26 -6.15
C MET A 59 -5.32 -8.27 -5.09
N VAL A 60 -4.53 -7.25 -4.75
CA VAL A 60 -4.95 -6.24 -3.77
C VAL A 60 -6.13 -5.41 -4.29
N ALA A 61 -6.22 -5.16 -5.60
CA ALA A 61 -7.39 -4.53 -6.20
C ALA A 61 -8.68 -5.30 -5.90
N ARG A 62 -8.65 -6.63 -6.03
CA ARG A 62 -9.81 -7.49 -5.72
C ARG A 62 -10.09 -7.58 -4.23
N VAL A 63 -9.07 -7.80 -3.40
CA VAL A 63 -9.21 -7.97 -1.94
C VAL A 63 -9.73 -6.69 -1.28
N PHE A 64 -9.36 -5.52 -1.81
CA PHE A 64 -9.73 -4.23 -1.27
C PHE A 64 -10.80 -3.49 -2.08
N GLU A 65 -11.36 -4.14 -3.11
CA GLU A 65 -12.40 -3.58 -4.00
C GLU A 65 -11.99 -2.22 -4.61
N ILE A 66 -10.70 -2.04 -4.86
CA ILE A 66 -10.14 -0.78 -5.37
C ILE A 66 -10.49 -0.64 -6.86
N PRO A 67 -10.99 0.55 -7.29
CA PRO A 67 -11.27 0.80 -8.69
C PRO A 67 -10.04 0.56 -9.59
N PRO A 68 -10.19 -0.15 -10.73
CA PRO A 68 -9.07 -0.48 -11.61
C PRO A 68 -8.24 0.73 -12.05
N LEU A 69 -8.89 1.86 -12.35
CA LEU A 69 -8.20 3.08 -12.76
C LEU A 69 -7.28 3.64 -11.66
N GLN A 70 -7.70 3.57 -10.40
CA GLN A 70 -6.87 4.04 -9.28
C GLN A 70 -5.65 3.13 -9.07
N ILE A 71 -5.80 1.83 -9.27
CA ILE A 71 -4.67 0.87 -9.25
C ILE A 71 -3.71 1.12 -10.41
N GLU A 72 -4.21 1.37 -11.62
CA GLU A 72 -3.37 1.72 -12.77
C GLU A 72 -2.58 3.01 -12.50
N ASP A 73 -3.21 4.03 -11.92
CA ASP A 73 -2.54 5.27 -11.52
C ASP A 73 -1.45 5.03 -10.46
N ALA A 74 -1.74 4.19 -9.46
CA ALA A 74 -0.77 3.87 -8.41
C ALA A 74 0.40 3.03 -8.93
N ALA A 75 0.16 2.20 -9.95
CA ALA A 75 1.15 1.37 -10.62
C ALA A 75 2.03 2.14 -11.61
N ASN A 76 1.66 3.36 -11.98
CA ASN A 76 2.43 4.22 -12.87
C ASN A 76 3.47 5.05 -12.08
N PRO A 77 4.78 4.78 -12.17
CA PRO A 77 5.81 5.53 -11.42
C PRO A 77 5.97 6.98 -11.90
N GLU A 78 5.44 7.31 -13.08
CA GLU A 78 5.42 8.68 -13.63
C GLU A 78 4.15 9.45 -13.27
N GLN A 79 3.23 8.84 -12.51
CA GLN A 79 2.00 9.48 -12.11
C GLN A 79 2.29 10.79 -11.38
N ARG A 80 1.60 11.86 -11.75
CA ARG A 80 1.73 13.15 -11.06
C ARG A 80 1.15 13.04 -9.65
N PRO A 81 1.70 13.76 -8.65
CA PRO A 81 1.08 13.86 -7.35
C PRO A 81 -0.39 14.25 -7.47
N LYS A 82 -1.25 13.52 -6.78
CA LYS A 82 -2.68 13.75 -6.79
C LYS A 82 -3.31 13.23 -5.50
N PHE A 83 -4.52 13.69 -5.26
CA PHE A 83 -5.35 13.22 -4.18
C PHE A 83 -6.80 13.13 -4.64
N GLU A 84 -7.42 11.99 -4.37
CA GLU A 84 -8.80 11.68 -4.72
C GLU A 84 -9.48 11.09 -3.48
N ILE A 85 -10.72 11.48 -3.21
CA ILE A 85 -11.62 10.87 -2.22
C ILE A 85 -12.98 10.68 -2.90
N ASP A 86 -13.61 9.52 -2.71
CA ASP A 86 -14.98 9.27 -3.14
C ASP A 86 -16.02 9.52 -2.02
N ASP A 87 -17.31 9.45 -2.37
CA ASP A 87 -18.40 9.72 -1.43
C ASP A 87 -18.51 8.67 -0.31
N ASP A 88 -17.90 7.50 -0.48
CA ASP A 88 -17.87 6.39 0.48
C ASP A 88 -16.64 6.45 1.40
N GLY A 89 -15.78 7.46 1.24
CA GLY A 89 -14.60 7.69 2.06
C GLY A 89 -13.37 6.88 1.62
N HIS A 90 -13.36 6.29 0.43
CA HIS A 90 -12.14 5.72 -0.16
C HIS A 90 -11.29 6.83 -0.74
N GLY A 91 -10.01 6.85 -0.37
CA GLY A 91 -9.06 7.84 -0.83
C GLY A 91 -7.84 7.23 -1.51
N LEU A 92 -7.35 7.89 -2.55
CA LEU A 92 -6.03 7.66 -3.15
C LEU A 92 -5.20 8.93 -3.05
N ALA A 93 -4.03 8.83 -2.40
CA ALA A 93 -2.98 9.84 -2.47
C ALA A 93 -1.78 9.30 -3.25
N VAL A 94 -1.31 10.03 -4.26
CA VAL A 94 -0.03 9.76 -4.94
C VAL A 94 0.96 10.82 -4.51
N LEU A 95 2.06 10.38 -3.92
CA LEU A 95 3.11 11.24 -3.38
C LEU A 95 4.43 10.98 -4.11
N LYS A 96 5.20 12.05 -4.37
CA LYS A 96 6.60 11.93 -4.79
C LYS A 96 7.49 12.08 -3.57
N VAL A 97 8.44 11.17 -3.45
CA VAL A 97 9.42 11.16 -2.37
C VAL A 97 10.78 11.50 -2.98
N LEU A 98 11.57 12.28 -2.25
CA LEU A 98 12.95 12.61 -2.62
C LEU A 98 13.87 12.10 -1.52
N ASP A 99 14.99 11.53 -1.94
CA ASP A 99 16.07 11.11 -1.06
C ASP A 99 17.38 11.69 -1.57
N TYR A 100 18.18 12.27 -0.68
CA TYR A 100 19.43 12.92 -1.03
C TYR A 100 20.60 12.03 -0.63
N GLU A 101 21.42 11.63 -1.60
CA GLU A 101 22.59 10.81 -1.37
C GLU A 101 23.82 11.70 -1.16
N ASP A 102 24.17 11.98 0.10
CA ASP A 102 25.30 12.85 0.47
C ASP A 102 26.62 12.44 -0.23
N ALA A 103 26.87 11.14 -0.37
CA ALA A 103 28.12 10.60 -0.92
C ALA A 103 28.34 10.96 -2.40
N THR A 104 27.26 11.07 -3.18
CA THR A 104 27.30 11.37 -4.61
C THR A 104 26.74 12.75 -4.95
N SER A 105 26.08 13.41 -3.99
CA SER A 105 25.28 14.61 -4.19
C SER A 105 24.12 14.43 -5.17
N ASP A 106 23.68 13.18 -5.38
CA ASP A 106 22.54 12.86 -6.24
C ASP A 106 21.21 12.99 -5.49
N VAL A 107 20.14 13.28 -6.25
CA VAL A 107 18.76 13.19 -5.76
C VAL A 107 18.12 11.95 -6.36
N ARG A 108 17.72 11.02 -5.49
CA ARG A 108 16.88 9.89 -5.86
C ARG A 108 15.42 10.27 -5.70
N THR A 109 14.60 9.76 -6.61
CA THR A 109 13.16 9.98 -6.59
C THR A 109 12.44 8.66 -6.39
N GLY A 110 11.34 8.72 -5.67
CA GLY A 110 10.44 7.61 -5.46
C GLY A 110 8.98 8.06 -5.53
N GLN A 111 8.09 7.07 -5.51
CA GLN A 111 6.66 7.29 -5.43
C GLN A 111 6.10 6.43 -4.31
N VAL A 112 5.20 7.01 -3.52
CA VAL A 112 4.36 6.28 -2.58
C VAL A 112 2.91 6.61 -2.91
N SER A 113 2.15 5.58 -3.26
CA SER A 113 0.70 5.66 -3.42
C SER A 113 0.05 5.10 -2.17
N VAL A 114 -0.88 5.83 -1.58
CA VAL A 114 -1.59 5.45 -0.36
C VAL A 114 -3.08 5.37 -0.67
N PHE A 115 -3.64 4.19 -0.47
CA PHE A 115 -5.08 3.97 -0.46
C PHE A 115 -5.56 3.89 0.98
N VAL A 116 -6.67 4.54 1.26
CA VAL A 116 -7.38 4.46 2.54
C VAL A 116 -8.84 4.14 2.28
N GLY A 117 -9.43 3.33 3.13
CA GLY A 117 -10.83 2.93 3.01
C GLY A 117 -11.35 2.28 4.28
N GLU A 118 -12.62 1.87 4.26
CA GLU A 118 -13.22 1.23 5.43
C GLU A 118 -12.46 -0.05 5.80
N GLY A 119 -11.78 -0.01 6.95
CA GLY A 119 -11.06 -1.15 7.49
C GLY A 119 -9.72 -1.46 6.83
N PHE A 120 -9.16 -0.56 6.00
CA PHE A 120 -7.84 -0.80 5.41
C PHE A 120 -7.02 0.47 5.09
N ALA A 121 -5.71 0.25 5.05
CA ALA A 121 -4.74 1.11 4.40
C ALA A 121 -3.85 0.25 3.48
N LEU A 122 -3.64 0.67 2.24
CA LEU A 122 -2.72 0.03 1.31
C LEU A 122 -1.68 1.04 0.83
N THR A 123 -0.42 0.63 0.81
CA THR A 123 0.70 1.45 0.36
C THR A 123 1.42 0.75 -0.78
N ILE A 124 1.69 1.45 -1.88
CA ILE A 124 2.46 0.94 -3.01
C ILE A 124 3.65 1.87 -3.20
N ARG A 125 4.86 1.31 -3.20
CA ARG A 125 6.10 2.06 -3.32
C ARG A 125 6.87 1.67 -4.57
N PHE A 126 7.34 2.68 -5.30
CA PHE A 126 8.30 2.53 -6.40
C PHE A 126 9.54 3.37 -6.13
N GLY A 127 10.71 2.83 -6.52
CA GLY A 127 11.99 3.49 -6.31
C GLY A 127 12.53 3.29 -4.90
N ARG A 128 13.86 3.33 -4.77
CA ARG A 128 14.55 3.27 -3.49
C ARG A 128 14.55 4.65 -2.85
N THR A 129 13.90 4.75 -1.69
CA THR A 129 14.00 5.86 -0.77
C THR A 129 14.67 5.36 0.50
N ALA A 130 15.37 6.22 1.24
CA ALA A 130 15.79 5.95 2.61
C ALA A 130 14.63 5.38 3.46
N ASP A 131 14.95 4.64 4.52
CA ASP A 131 13.96 4.02 5.41
C ASP A 131 12.93 5.06 5.88
N LEU A 132 11.70 4.93 5.35
CA LEU A 132 10.50 5.66 5.77
C LEU A 132 9.63 4.74 6.63
#